data_AF-A0A8J3VTR1-F1
#
_entry.id   AF-A0A8J3VTR1-F1
#
_cell.length_a   1.000
_cell.length_b   1.000
_cell.length_c   1.000
_cell.angle_alpha   90.00
_cell.angle_beta   90.00
_cell.angle_gamma   90.00
#
_symmetry.space_group_name_H-M   'P 1'
#
loop_
_entity.id
_entity.type
_entity.pdbx_description
1 polymer ?
#
loop_
_entity_poly.entity_id
_entity_poly.type
_entity_poly.pdbx_seq_one_letter_code
_entity_poly.pdbx_strand_id
1 'polypeptide(L)'
;MISFGLVSVPVTLHSATREHDVAFHQFEKGTGDRIRYQRVNERTGDEVDYDDIVRGTDIGGGQYVMLESDELASVAPGRSRALDIHAFVDLDDIDPIYYQKTYYLAPGTDETSKTYALLREAMARANRAAIGTLVMRGREYLAAIRPDDDLLVLETMFFADEIRDPHKELGRLPGRVKPRPQELAIAQQLIDSMTARWNPVDYRDSYTDRVNELIDAKSSGAEVVPAEKAPAATNVVDLMDALKRSVDAARQGRSAQRGSAQRGSAQGRSARASGRRPAKKTTGGRPAKETTAERTANKTTGGRPTKKATGARPAQKTAGGRPAQKTTGGRPAKKAASGRPAKKTTGSDVRSMTKPDLQALARRLQVPGRSGMDRAELEKAVTAAQRRSRRAA
;
A
#
# COMPACT_ATOMS: atom_id res chain seq x y z
N MET A 1 -16.69 2.93 -13.62
CA MET A 1 -17.73 2.11 -14.27
C MET A 1 -17.01 1.04 -15.07
N ILE A 2 -17.35 -0.24 -14.90
CA ILE A 2 -16.85 -1.30 -15.76
C ILE A 2 -17.67 -1.26 -17.06
N SER A 3 -17.00 -1.37 -18.20
CA SER A 3 -17.55 -1.31 -19.54
C SER A 3 -17.04 -2.51 -20.33
N PHE A 4 -17.95 -3.29 -20.93
CA PHE A 4 -17.59 -4.36 -21.85
C PHE A 4 -18.66 -4.51 -22.94
N GLY A 5 -18.27 -4.25 -24.19
CA GLY A 5 -19.20 -4.23 -25.33
C GLY A 5 -20.35 -3.24 -25.12
N LEU A 6 -21.56 -3.76 -24.87
CA LEU A 6 -22.78 -2.98 -24.62
C LEU A 6 -23.21 -2.97 -23.14
N VAL A 7 -22.45 -3.58 -22.24
CA VAL A 7 -22.79 -3.69 -20.81
C VAL A 7 -21.97 -2.69 -20.01
N SER A 8 -22.64 -1.93 -19.15
CA SER A 8 -22.03 -0.95 -18.26
C SER A 8 -22.45 -1.20 -16.81
N VAL A 9 -21.47 -1.40 -15.93
CA VAL A 9 -21.68 -1.69 -14.50
C VAL A 9 -21.05 -0.59 -13.65
N PRO A 10 -21.87 0.28 -13.01
CA PRO A 10 -21.37 1.24 -12.03
C PRO A 10 -20.74 0.54 -10.82
N VAL A 11 -19.53 0.97 -10.47
CA VAL A 11 -18.73 0.46 -9.36
C VAL A 11 -17.98 1.60 -8.67
N THR A 12 -17.69 1.42 -7.38
CA THR A 12 -16.77 2.25 -6.60
C THR A 12 -15.46 1.51 -6.37
N LEU A 13 -14.35 2.25 -6.31
CA LEU A 13 -12.98 1.71 -6.19
C LEU A 13 -12.40 2.08 -4.82
N HIS A 14 -11.95 1.08 -4.06
CA HIS A 14 -11.38 1.24 -2.71
C HIS A 14 -9.99 0.60 -2.65
N SER A 15 -9.03 1.19 -1.94
CA SER A 15 -7.69 0.58 -1.81
C SER A 15 -7.78 -0.68 -0.94
N ALA A 16 -7.31 -1.83 -1.45
CA ALA A 16 -7.29 -3.07 -0.66
C ALA A 16 -6.08 -3.10 0.29
N THR A 17 -4.96 -2.49 -0.11
CA THR A 17 -3.75 -2.39 0.69
C THR A 17 -3.58 -1.01 1.33
N ARG A 18 -2.89 -0.99 2.48
CA ARG A 18 -2.47 0.22 3.19
C ARG A 18 -1.06 -0.02 3.77
N GLU A 19 -0.15 0.92 3.51
CA GLU A 19 1.15 0.97 4.20
C GLU A 19 0.94 1.34 5.68
N HIS A 20 1.75 0.77 6.58
CA HIS A 20 1.62 0.95 8.03
C HIS A 20 2.86 1.58 8.67
N ASP A 21 3.77 2.10 7.84
CA ASP A 21 5.02 2.75 8.21
C ASP A 21 4.79 3.95 9.15
N VAL A 22 5.67 4.08 10.15
CA VAL A 22 5.64 5.20 11.09
C VAL A 22 6.11 6.48 10.39
N ALA A 23 5.19 7.44 10.23
CA ALA A 23 5.47 8.71 9.57
C ALA A 23 6.27 9.66 10.47
N PHE A 24 7.58 9.77 10.23
CA PHE A 24 8.43 10.67 10.98
C PHE A 24 8.33 12.14 10.51
N HIS A 25 8.53 13.05 11.46
CA HIS A 25 8.82 14.45 11.16
C HIS A 25 10.30 14.72 11.46
N GLN A 26 10.93 15.52 10.61
CA GLN A 26 12.33 15.90 10.79
C GLN A 26 12.41 17.08 11.77
N PHE A 27 13.34 16.99 12.69
CA PHE A 27 13.67 18.00 13.70
C PHE A 27 15.17 18.26 13.70
N GLU A 28 15.58 19.46 14.07
CA GLU A 28 17.00 19.75 14.28
C GLU A 28 17.53 19.00 15.51
N LYS A 29 18.74 18.42 15.38
CA LYS A 29 19.30 17.55 16.42
C LYS A 29 19.67 18.38 17.66
N GLY A 30 18.97 18.11 18.77
CA GLY A 30 19.20 18.78 20.05
C GLY A 30 18.21 19.91 20.34
N THR A 31 17.27 20.19 19.43
CA THR A 31 16.17 21.14 19.64
C THR A 31 14.81 20.44 19.50
N GLY A 32 13.73 21.17 19.77
CA GLY A 32 12.36 20.74 19.47
C GLY A 32 11.85 21.25 18.13
N ASP A 33 12.73 21.82 17.29
CA ASP A 33 12.34 22.65 16.14
C ASP A 33 12.22 21.82 14.86
N ARG A 34 11.05 21.92 14.21
CA ARG A 34 10.68 21.09 13.06
C ARG A 34 11.24 21.67 11.76
N ILE A 35 11.93 20.82 11.00
CA ILE A 35 12.49 21.16 9.69
C ILE A 35 11.38 21.27 8.62
N ARG A 36 11.55 22.21 7.69
CA ARG A 36 10.70 22.43 6.51
C ARG A 36 11.56 22.45 5.25
N TYR A 37 10.98 22.00 4.14
CA TYR A 37 11.59 22.13 2.82
C TYR A 37 11.12 23.40 2.13
N GLN A 38 12.05 24.08 1.46
CA GLN A 38 11.77 25.16 0.50
C GLN A 38 12.29 24.72 -0.88
N ARG A 39 11.63 25.18 -1.94
CA ARG A 39 12.08 24.96 -3.32
C ARG A 39 12.82 26.21 -3.76
N VAL A 40 14.08 26.07 -4.18
CA VAL A 40 14.93 27.20 -4.58
C VAL A 40 15.47 26.99 -5.99
N ASN A 41 15.63 28.07 -6.73
CA ASN A 41 16.26 28.04 -8.04
C ASN A 41 17.77 27.78 -7.89
N GLU A 42 18.29 26.75 -8.56
CA GLU A 42 19.70 26.35 -8.44
C GLU A 42 20.70 27.48 -8.79
N ARG A 43 20.37 28.31 -9.78
CA ARG A 43 21.27 29.37 -10.28
C ARG A 43 21.18 30.66 -9.47
N THR A 44 20.01 31.02 -8.94
CA THR A 44 19.82 32.32 -8.24
C THR A 44 19.72 32.19 -6.72
N GLY A 45 19.37 31.01 -6.20
CA GLY A 45 19.10 30.79 -4.78
C GLY A 45 17.76 31.35 -4.28
N ASP A 46 16.95 31.94 -5.16
CA ASP A 46 15.62 32.47 -4.79
C ASP A 46 14.61 31.33 -4.56
N GLU A 47 13.70 31.51 -3.60
CA GLU A 47 12.56 30.61 -3.40
C GLU A 47 11.57 30.69 -4.58
N VAL A 48 11.09 29.53 -5.03
CA VAL A 48 10.18 29.38 -6.18
C VAL A 48 8.85 28.81 -5.69
N ASP A 49 7.74 29.46 -6.05
CA ASP A 49 6.40 28.95 -5.74
C ASP A 49 6.11 27.66 -6.53
N TYR A 50 5.14 26.87 -6.08
CA TYR A 50 4.76 25.65 -6.79
C TYR A 50 4.16 25.94 -8.17
N ASP A 51 3.40 27.02 -8.30
CA ASP A 51 2.74 27.39 -9.57
C ASP A 51 3.74 27.90 -10.63
N ASP A 52 4.94 28.34 -10.21
CA ASP A 52 6.04 28.77 -11.09
C ASP A 52 6.97 27.60 -11.51
N ILE A 53 6.63 26.34 -11.17
CA ILE A 53 7.48 25.16 -11.45
C ILE A 53 6.90 24.34 -12.62
N VAL A 54 7.61 24.40 -13.75
CA VAL A 54 7.38 23.56 -14.93
C VAL A 54 8.16 22.25 -14.82
N ARG A 55 7.81 21.25 -15.65
CA ARG A 55 8.56 19.98 -15.73
C ARG A 55 9.55 20.04 -16.87
N GLY A 56 10.73 19.42 -16.69
CA GLY A 56 11.72 19.26 -17.75
C GLY A 56 12.06 17.79 -17.96
N THR A 57 12.32 17.40 -19.21
CA THR A 57 13.01 16.14 -19.53
C THR A 57 14.30 16.44 -20.27
N ASP A 58 15.37 15.73 -19.91
CA ASP A 58 16.61 15.69 -20.70
C ASP A 58 16.33 14.88 -21.98
N ILE A 59 16.75 15.39 -23.13
CA ILE A 59 16.70 14.68 -24.43
C ILE A 59 18.08 14.17 -24.87
N GLY A 60 19.09 14.31 -24.00
CA GLY A 60 20.48 13.97 -24.24
C GLY A 60 21.32 15.19 -24.60
N GLY A 61 22.62 15.09 -24.35
CA GLY A 61 23.59 16.15 -24.70
C GLY A 61 23.43 17.45 -23.89
N GLY A 62 22.72 17.41 -22.74
CA GLY A 62 22.48 18.58 -21.90
C GLY A 62 21.38 19.51 -22.42
N GLN A 63 20.57 19.06 -23.39
CA GLN A 63 19.39 19.78 -23.87
C GLN A 63 18.16 19.32 -23.09
N TYR A 64 17.36 20.28 -22.62
CA TYR A 64 16.14 20.00 -21.88
C TYR A 64 14.92 20.55 -22.61
N VAL A 65 13.87 19.74 -22.71
CA VAL A 65 12.55 20.18 -23.15
C VAL A 65 11.73 20.50 -21.90
N MET A 66 11.31 21.76 -21.76
CA MET A 66 10.34 22.17 -20.75
C MET A 66 8.93 21.79 -21.23
N LEU A 67 8.09 21.39 -20.28
CA LEU A 67 6.73 20.92 -20.47
C LEU A 67 5.84 21.64 -19.46
N GLU A 68 4.95 22.49 -19.96
CA GLU A 68 4.00 23.23 -19.15
C GLU A 68 2.93 22.30 -18.57
N SER A 69 2.35 22.71 -17.42
CA SER A 69 1.29 21.91 -16.78
C SER A 69 0.04 21.76 -17.67
N ASP A 70 -0.28 22.78 -18.48
CA ASP A 70 -1.41 22.75 -19.41
C ASP A 70 -1.15 21.91 -20.66
N GLU A 71 0.10 21.90 -21.16
CA GLU A 71 0.50 21.01 -22.27
C GLU A 71 0.37 19.55 -21.85
N LEU A 72 0.89 19.19 -20.68
CA LEU A 72 0.73 17.87 -20.08
C LEU A 72 -0.73 17.50 -19.81
N ALA A 73 -1.58 18.47 -19.46
CA ALA A 73 -3.01 18.24 -19.29
C ALA A 73 -3.74 18.03 -20.62
N SER A 74 -3.24 18.59 -21.73
CA SER A 74 -3.83 18.44 -23.07
C SER A 74 -3.61 17.05 -23.68
N VAL A 75 -2.47 16.42 -23.37
CA VAL A 75 -2.13 15.05 -23.82
C VAL A 75 -2.54 13.96 -22.84
N ALA A 76 -3.00 14.33 -21.64
CA ALA A 76 -3.46 13.35 -20.66
C ALA A 76 -4.70 12.58 -21.20
N PRO A 77 -4.77 11.26 -20.97
CA PRO A 77 -5.96 10.50 -21.36
C PRO A 77 -7.20 11.10 -20.69
N GLY A 78 -8.30 11.19 -21.46
CA GLY A 78 -9.50 11.89 -21.06
C GLY A 78 -10.03 11.43 -19.70
N ARG A 79 -10.77 12.31 -18.99
CA ARG A 79 -11.28 12.04 -17.63
C ARG A 79 -12.41 10.98 -17.57
N SER A 80 -12.44 10.01 -18.49
CA SER A 80 -13.32 8.85 -18.43
C SER A 80 -13.01 8.05 -17.17
N ARG A 81 -13.98 7.98 -16.24
CA ARG A 81 -13.91 7.08 -15.07
C ARG A 81 -14.39 5.67 -15.44
N ALA A 82 -14.12 5.28 -16.67
CA ALA A 82 -14.42 3.97 -17.22
C ALA A 82 -13.22 3.04 -16.98
N LEU A 83 -13.54 1.77 -16.81
CA LEU A 83 -12.62 0.68 -17.00
C LEU A 83 -13.18 -0.12 -18.16
N ASP A 84 -12.48 -0.10 -19.27
CA ASP A 84 -12.89 -0.74 -20.52
C ASP A 84 -12.20 -2.10 -20.62
N ILE A 85 -12.99 -3.17 -20.61
CA ILE A 85 -12.49 -4.54 -20.70
C ILE A 85 -12.22 -4.89 -22.16
N HIS A 86 -10.98 -5.30 -22.44
CA HIS A 86 -10.49 -5.71 -23.75
C HIS A 86 -10.58 -7.23 -23.97
N ALA A 87 -10.32 -8.02 -22.93
CA ALA A 87 -10.26 -9.49 -23.01
C ALA A 87 -10.63 -10.19 -21.70
N PHE A 88 -10.89 -11.49 -21.79
CA PHE A 88 -10.96 -12.40 -20.63
C PHE A 88 -9.90 -13.51 -20.81
N VAL A 89 -9.06 -13.73 -19.79
CA VAL A 89 -7.89 -14.63 -19.80
C VAL A 89 -7.94 -15.59 -18.61
N ASP A 90 -7.15 -16.67 -18.62
CA ASP A 90 -7.00 -17.50 -17.44
C ASP A 90 -6.18 -16.77 -16.37
N LEU A 91 -6.40 -17.08 -15.09
CA LEU A 91 -5.61 -16.49 -14.00
C LEU A 91 -4.17 -17.01 -14.00
N ASP A 92 -3.99 -18.28 -14.37
CA ASP A 92 -2.68 -18.94 -14.45
C ASP A 92 -1.82 -18.43 -15.63
N ASP A 93 -2.42 -17.73 -16.60
CA ASP A 93 -1.68 -17.09 -17.72
C ASP A 93 -0.99 -15.78 -17.30
N ILE A 94 -1.38 -15.20 -16.16
CA ILE A 94 -0.86 -13.90 -15.68
C ILE A 94 0.26 -14.16 -14.68
N ASP A 95 1.53 -13.99 -15.09
CA ASP A 95 2.67 -14.07 -14.18
C ASP A 95 2.52 -13.01 -13.05
N PRO A 96 2.68 -13.38 -11.77
CA PRO A 96 2.56 -12.44 -10.65
C PRO A 96 3.41 -11.16 -10.76
N ILE A 97 4.50 -11.17 -11.55
CA ILE A 97 5.34 -9.99 -11.81
C ILE A 97 4.56 -8.82 -12.45
N TYR A 98 3.46 -9.10 -13.16
CA TYR A 98 2.64 -8.05 -13.78
C TYR A 98 1.80 -7.28 -12.75
N TYR A 99 1.49 -7.82 -11.58
CA TYR A 99 0.61 -7.15 -10.60
C TYR A 99 1.35 -6.08 -9.79
N GLN A 100 0.70 -4.92 -9.61
CA GLN A 100 1.26 -3.76 -8.91
C GLN A 100 0.48 -3.39 -7.65
N LYS A 101 -0.82 -3.08 -7.74
CA LYS A 101 -1.62 -2.65 -6.58
C LYS A 101 -3.07 -3.12 -6.64
N THR A 102 -3.50 -3.73 -5.54
CA THR A 102 -4.84 -4.29 -5.35
C THR A 102 -5.84 -3.26 -4.84
N TYR A 103 -7.05 -3.30 -5.39
CA TYR A 103 -8.20 -2.48 -5.04
C TYR A 103 -9.47 -3.36 -4.99
N TYR A 104 -10.39 -3.03 -4.10
CA TYR A 104 -11.72 -3.64 -4.08
C TYR A 104 -12.69 -2.83 -4.94
N LEU A 105 -13.47 -3.52 -5.79
CA LEU A 105 -14.58 -2.94 -6.54
C LEU A 105 -15.89 -3.29 -5.83
N ALA A 106 -16.61 -2.29 -5.31
CA ALA A 106 -17.95 -2.47 -4.77
C ALA A 106 -19.01 -1.97 -5.76
N PRO A 107 -20.26 -2.47 -5.75
CA PRO A 107 -21.33 -1.93 -6.59
C PRO A 107 -21.54 -0.43 -6.34
N GLY A 108 -21.88 0.31 -7.40
CA GLY A 108 -22.02 1.77 -7.31
C GLY A 108 -23.29 2.23 -6.59
N THR A 109 -24.35 1.43 -6.67
CA THR A 109 -25.69 1.67 -6.07
C THR A 109 -26.39 0.34 -5.81
N ASP A 110 -27.44 0.35 -4.96
CA ASP A 110 -28.26 -0.83 -4.72
C ASP A 110 -28.90 -1.37 -6.02
N GLU A 111 -29.39 -0.48 -6.89
CA GLU A 111 -29.96 -0.82 -8.20
C GLU A 111 -28.97 -1.55 -9.12
N THR A 112 -27.68 -1.22 -9.03
CA THR A 112 -26.63 -1.81 -9.88
C THR A 112 -26.02 -3.08 -9.29
N SER A 113 -26.33 -3.40 -8.03
CA SER A 113 -25.83 -4.57 -7.33
C SER A 113 -26.21 -5.89 -7.99
N LYS A 114 -27.39 -5.97 -8.64
CA LYS A 114 -27.82 -7.17 -9.39
C LYS A 114 -26.94 -7.44 -10.61
N THR A 115 -26.59 -6.40 -11.37
CA THR A 115 -25.73 -6.51 -12.57
C THR A 115 -24.28 -6.79 -12.17
N TYR A 116 -23.80 -6.17 -11.10
CA TYR A 116 -22.50 -6.46 -10.49
C TYR A 116 -22.39 -7.93 -10.05
N ALA A 117 -23.39 -8.43 -9.30
CA ALA A 117 -23.41 -9.81 -8.82
C ALA A 117 -23.47 -10.83 -9.98
N LEU A 118 -24.18 -10.50 -11.06
CA LEU A 118 -24.21 -11.32 -12.29
C LEU A 118 -22.84 -11.37 -12.98
N LEU A 119 -22.13 -10.24 -13.08
CA LEU A 119 -20.77 -10.20 -13.64
C LEU A 119 -19.80 -11.03 -12.79
N ARG A 120 -19.78 -10.81 -11.47
CA ARG A 120 -18.96 -11.58 -10.51
C ARG A 120 -19.20 -13.09 -10.65
N GLU A 121 -20.46 -13.51 -10.63
CA GLU A 121 -20.85 -14.92 -10.74
C GLU A 121 -20.49 -15.52 -12.11
N ALA A 122 -20.63 -14.77 -13.20
CA ALA A 122 -20.23 -15.22 -14.54
C ALA A 122 -18.71 -15.42 -14.64
N MET A 123 -17.91 -14.47 -14.13
CA MET A 123 -16.44 -14.58 -14.11
C MET A 123 -15.99 -15.73 -13.21
N ALA A 124 -16.62 -15.92 -12.04
CA ALA A 124 -16.29 -16.99 -11.11
C ALA A 124 -16.56 -18.38 -11.72
N ARG A 125 -17.69 -18.56 -12.41
CA ARG A 125 -18.02 -19.82 -13.10
C ARG A 125 -17.14 -20.08 -14.33
N ALA A 126 -16.72 -19.02 -15.02
CA ALA A 126 -15.81 -19.15 -16.16
C ALA A 126 -14.35 -19.43 -15.74
N ASN A 127 -13.99 -19.15 -14.47
CA ASN A 127 -12.61 -19.09 -13.99
C ASN A 127 -11.75 -18.18 -14.88
N ARG A 128 -12.17 -16.92 -15.08
CA ARG A 128 -11.47 -15.96 -15.95
C ARG A 128 -11.28 -14.61 -15.27
N ALA A 129 -10.11 -14.02 -15.46
CA ALA A 129 -9.85 -12.62 -15.19
C ALA A 129 -10.22 -11.77 -16.42
N ALA A 130 -10.70 -10.55 -16.21
CA ALA A 130 -10.90 -9.57 -17.27
C ALA A 130 -9.70 -8.63 -17.33
N ILE A 131 -9.10 -8.45 -18.51
CA ILE A 131 -8.04 -7.48 -18.76
C ILE A 131 -8.65 -6.24 -19.42
N GLY A 132 -8.32 -5.06 -18.90
CA GLY A 132 -8.83 -3.79 -19.39
C GLY A 132 -7.89 -2.63 -19.12
N THR A 133 -8.25 -1.43 -19.60
CA THR A 133 -7.57 -0.18 -19.22
C THR A 133 -8.47 0.71 -18.37
N LEU A 134 -7.84 1.49 -17.49
CA LEU A 134 -8.47 2.33 -16.46
C LEU A 134 -7.76 3.68 -16.41
N VAL A 135 -8.49 4.80 -16.54
CA VAL A 135 -7.93 6.12 -16.25
C VAL A 135 -8.17 6.51 -14.79
N MET A 136 -7.08 6.68 -14.04
CA MET A 136 -7.10 7.08 -12.63
C MET A 136 -6.00 8.13 -12.36
N ARG A 137 -6.30 9.15 -11.54
CA ARG A 137 -5.31 10.18 -11.13
C ARG A 137 -4.57 10.85 -12.32
N GLY A 138 -5.19 10.95 -13.49
CA GLY A 138 -4.61 11.57 -14.69
C GLY A 138 -3.64 10.68 -15.47
N ARG A 139 -3.64 9.36 -15.25
CA ARG A 139 -2.89 8.37 -16.02
C ARG A 139 -3.78 7.20 -16.40
N GLU A 140 -3.51 6.59 -17.54
CA GLU A 140 -4.05 5.28 -17.89
C GLU A 140 -3.21 4.18 -17.23
N TYR A 141 -3.89 3.11 -16.80
CA TYR A 141 -3.31 1.91 -16.21
C TYR A 141 -3.87 0.69 -16.94
N LEU A 142 -3.03 -0.30 -17.20
CA LEU A 142 -3.48 -1.67 -17.43
C LEU A 142 -4.05 -2.21 -16.11
N ALA A 143 -5.13 -2.99 -16.17
CA ALA A 143 -5.76 -3.57 -14.99
C ALA A 143 -6.34 -4.96 -15.28
N ALA A 144 -6.17 -5.86 -14.32
CA ALA A 144 -6.92 -7.11 -14.22
C ALA A 144 -8.09 -6.92 -13.25
N ILE A 145 -9.25 -7.49 -13.58
CA ILE A 145 -10.34 -7.72 -12.65
C ILE A 145 -10.52 -9.23 -12.47
N ARG A 146 -10.63 -9.69 -11.23
CA ARG A 146 -10.95 -11.08 -10.90
C ARG A 146 -12.08 -11.16 -9.86
N PRO A 147 -12.90 -12.23 -9.87
CA PRO A 147 -13.81 -12.51 -8.78
C PRO A 147 -13.04 -12.97 -7.54
N ASP A 148 -13.51 -12.57 -6.36
CA ASP A 148 -12.91 -12.91 -5.06
C ASP A 148 -14.06 -13.02 -4.04
N ASP A 149 -14.46 -14.26 -3.73
CA ASP A 149 -15.66 -14.60 -2.95
C ASP A 149 -16.90 -13.75 -3.29
N ASP A 150 -17.27 -12.81 -2.42
CA ASP A 150 -18.48 -11.97 -2.54
C ASP A 150 -18.28 -10.70 -3.41
N LEU A 151 -17.05 -10.41 -3.85
CA LEU A 151 -16.71 -9.16 -4.55
C LEU A 151 -15.85 -9.36 -5.82
N LEU A 152 -15.56 -8.24 -6.49
CA LEU A 152 -14.60 -8.13 -7.58
C LEU A 152 -13.35 -7.40 -7.07
N VAL A 153 -12.19 -8.01 -7.29
CA VAL A 153 -10.88 -7.40 -7.03
C VAL A 153 -10.35 -6.82 -8.34
N LEU A 154 -9.78 -5.62 -8.28
CA LEU A 154 -9.00 -5.01 -9.34
C LEU A 154 -7.53 -4.96 -8.93
N GLU A 155 -6.65 -5.43 -9.80
CA GLU A 155 -5.21 -5.30 -9.64
C GLU A 155 -4.68 -4.44 -10.79
N THR A 156 -4.07 -3.28 -10.49
CA THR A 156 -3.34 -2.51 -11.51
C THR A 156 -2.12 -3.30 -11.93
N MET A 157 -1.79 -3.25 -13.22
CA MET A 157 -0.72 -4.02 -13.83
C MET A 157 0.36 -3.12 -14.43
N PHE A 158 1.59 -3.62 -14.45
CA PHE A 158 2.66 -3.06 -15.27
C PHE A 158 2.42 -3.37 -16.75
N PHE A 159 2.81 -2.45 -17.63
CA PHE A 159 2.93 -2.74 -19.06
C PHE A 159 4.17 -3.61 -19.33
N ALA A 160 4.17 -4.34 -20.45
CA ALA A 160 5.23 -5.32 -20.75
C ALA A 160 6.62 -4.69 -20.94
N ASP A 161 6.69 -3.41 -21.29
CA ASP A 161 7.91 -2.61 -21.43
C ASP A 161 8.41 -2.01 -20.10
N GLU A 162 7.56 -1.93 -19.07
CA GLU A 162 7.98 -1.57 -17.70
C GLU A 162 8.70 -2.73 -16.99
N ILE A 163 8.49 -3.97 -17.44
CA ILE A 163 9.09 -5.18 -16.87
C ILE A 163 10.48 -5.39 -17.49
N ARG A 164 11.50 -5.43 -16.64
CA ARG A 164 12.88 -5.59 -17.08
C ARG A 164 13.20 -7.04 -17.44
N ASP A 165 13.96 -7.22 -18.51
CA ASP A 165 14.43 -8.51 -18.99
C ASP A 165 15.55 -9.06 -18.07
N PRO A 166 15.33 -10.18 -17.36
CA PRO A 166 16.34 -10.74 -16.45
C PRO A 166 17.63 -11.16 -17.17
N HIS A 167 17.59 -11.44 -18.48
CA HIS A 167 18.79 -11.75 -19.26
C HIS A 167 19.68 -10.52 -19.54
N LYS A 168 19.15 -9.31 -19.40
CA LYS A 168 19.88 -8.05 -19.56
C LYS A 168 20.32 -7.45 -18.23
N GLU A 169 19.46 -7.54 -17.20
CA GLU A 169 19.75 -6.98 -15.87
C GLU A 169 20.72 -7.86 -15.06
N LEU A 170 20.69 -9.20 -15.22
CA LEU A 170 21.48 -10.12 -14.40
C LEU A 170 22.76 -10.54 -15.12
N GLY A 171 23.89 -9.95 -14.71
CA GLY A 171 25.22 -10.27 -15.25
C GLY A 171 25.69 -11.73 -15.08
N ARG A 172 24.95 -12.56 -14.32
CA ARG A 172 25.16 -14.01 -14.25
C ARG A 172 23.85 -14.74 -13.95
N LEU A 173 23.32 -15.44 -14.94
CA LEU A 173 22.27 -16.43 -14.74
C LEU A 173 22.87 -17.80 -14.42
N PRO A 174 22.27 -18.59 -13.50
CA PRO A 174 22.59 -20.00 -13.39
C PRO A 174 22.17 -20.68 -14.70
N GLY A 175 23.13 -21.27 -15.41
CA GLY A 175 22.83 -22.12 -16.57
C GLY A 175 22.01 -23.35 -16.16
N ARG A 176 21.64 -24.20 -17.13
CA ARG A 176 20.92 -25.46 -16.87
C ARG A 176 21.81 -26.49 -16.16
N VAL A 177 22.07 -26.27 -14.87
CA VAL A 177 22.75 -27.21 -13.97
C VAL A 177 21.78 -28.33 -13.62
N LYS A 178 22.18 -29.58 -13.86
CA LYS A 178 21.39 -30.76 -13.49
C LYS A 178 21.87 -31.28 -12.12
N PRO A 179 21.07 -31.12 -11.03
CA PRO A 179 21.48 -31.58 -9.70
C PRO A 179 21.56 -33.12 -9.65
N ARG A 180 22.36 -33.67 -8.73
CA ARG A 180 22.43 -35.13 -8.53
C ARG A 180 21.13 -35.60 -7.86
N PRO A 181 20.57 -36.78 -8.22
CA PRO A 181 19.30 -37.26 -7.67
C PRO A 181 19.27 -37.35 -6.14
N GLN A 182 20.40 -37.69 -5.51
CA GLN A 182 20.52 -37.77 -4.04
C GLN A 182 20.39 -36.40 -3.36
N GLU A 183 20.99 -35.36 -3.95
CA GLU A 183 20.92 -33.98 -3.43
C GLU A 183 19.50 -33.43 -3.56
N LEU A 184 18.87 -33.68 -4.71
CA LEU A 184 17.47 -33.30 -4.96
C LEU A 184 16.52 -33.97 -3.96
N ALA A 185 16.71 -35.27 -3.67
CA ALA A 185 15.90 -36.00 -2.71
C ALA A 185 16.06 -35.50 -1.26
N ILE A 186 17.26 -35.05 -0.86
CA ILE A 186 17.50 -34.43 0.46
C ILE A 186 16.85 -33.05 0.52
N ALA A 187 17.00 -32.24 -0.52
CA ALA A 187 16.37 -30.91 -0.61
C ALA A 187 14.83 -31.00 -0.56
N GLN A 188 14.23 -31.96 -1.27
CA GLN A 188 12.79 -32.23 -1.21
C GLN A 188 12.34 -32.59 0.21
N GLN A 189 13.06 -33.47 0.92
CA GLN A 189 12.72 -33.84 2.31
C GLN A 189 12.80 -32.65 3.28
N LEU A 190 13.74 -31.72 3.06
CA LEU A 190 13.80 -30.48 3.83
C LEU A 190 12.58 -29.59 3.54
N ILE A 191 12.26 -29.37 2.26
CA ILE A 191 11.08 -28.59 1.85
C ILE A 191 9.81 -29.20 2.46
N ASP A 192 9.61 -30.52 2.35
CA ASP A 192 8.47 -31.25 2.94
C ASP A 192 8.41 -31.09 4.46
N SER A 193 9.55 -31.00 5.14
CA SER A 193 9.62 -30.81 6.61
C SER A 193 9.31 -29.38 7.06
N MET A 194 9.53 -28.39 6.18
CA MET A 194 9.29 -26.97 6.44
C MET A 194 7.98 -26.46 5.80
N THR A 195 7.28 -27.31 5.03
CA THR A 195 6.03 -26.96 4.36
C THR A 195 4.91 -26.81 5.37
N ALA A 196 4.41 -25.58 5.49
CA ALA A 196 3.27 -25.21 6.32
C ALA A 196 2.14 -24.63 5.45
N ARG A 197 0.95 -24.48 6.02
CA ARG A 197 -0.11 -23.69 5.38
C ARG A 197 0.24 -22.21 5.50
N TRP A 198 0.10 -21.47 4.41
CA TRP A 198 0.21 -20.02 4.45
C TRP A 198 -0.88 -19.41 5.36
N ASN A 199 -0.46 -18.58 6.30
CA ASN A 199 -1.32 -17.77 7.16
C ASN A 199 -0.65 -16.41 7.34
N PRO A 200 -1.18 -15.31 6.78
CA PRO A 200 -0.54 -14.01 6.83
C PRO A 200 -0.44 -13.44 8.26
N VAL A 201 -1.28 -13.89 9.19
CA VAL A 201 -1.32 -13.38 10.58
C VAL A 201 -0.06 -13.77 11.39
N ASP A 202 0.64 -14.83 10.97
CA ASP A 202 1.86 -15.31 11.63
C ASP A 202 3.09 -14.47 11.27
N TYR A 203 2.98 -13.56 10.30
CA TYR A 203 4.06 -12.70 9.82
C TYR A 203 3.76 -11.24 10.17
N ARG A 204 4.60 -10.65 11.03
CA ARG A 204 4.48 -9.24 11.48
C ARG A 204 5.71 -8.43 11.12
N ASP A 205 5.53 -7.13 10.90
CA ASP A 205 6.65 -6.21 10.75
C ASP A 205 7.31 -5.93 12.10
N SER A 206 8.28 -6.79 12.45
CA SER A 206 9.12 -6.63 13.63
C SER A 206 9.87 -5.28 13.68
N TYR A 207 10.07 -4.58 12.56
CA TYR A 207 10.73 -3.27 12.59
C TYR A 207 9.76 -2.20 13.09
N THR A 208 8.56 -2.10 12.51
CA THR A 208 7.52 -1.18 12.98
C THR A 208 7.13 -1.44 14.43
N ASP A 209 7.00 -2.71 14.85
CA ASP A 209 6.74 -3.07 16.25
C ASP A 209 7.83 -2.50 17.19
N ARG A 210 9.12 -2.77 16.91
CA ARG A 210 10.25 -2.24 17.70
C ARG A 210 10.37 -0.72 17.68
N VAL A 211 9.97 -0.08 16.57
CA VAL A 211 9.93 1.39 16.46
C VAL A 211 8.86 1.97 17.38
N ASN A 212 7.68 1.35 17.44
CA ASN A 212 6.60 1.78 18.34
C ASN A 212 7.00 1.57 19.81
N GLU A 213 7.60 0.42 20.17
CA GLU A 213 8.16 0.18 21.50
C GLU A 213 9.21 1.24 21.91
N LEU A 214 10.10 1.62 20.98
CA LEU A 214 11.09 2.68 21.18
C LEU A 214 10.45 4.07 21.38
N ILE A 215 9.34 4.35 20.69
CA ILE A 215 8.57 5.59 20.86
C ILE A 215 7.88 5.60 22.22
N ASP A 216 7.20 4.51 22.61
CA ASP A 216 6.49 4.40 23.88
C ASP A 216 7.45 4.47 25.07
N ALA A 217 8.58 3.77 25.02
CA ALA A 217 9.62 3.82 26.05
C ALA A 217 10.23 5.22 26.21
N LYS A 218 10.50 5.93 25.10
CA LYS A 218 10.97 7.32 25.16
C LYS A 218 9.90 8.31 25.62
N SER A 219 8.63 8.08 25.28
CA SER A 219 7.52 8.93 25.72
C SER A 219 7.26 8.81 27.23
N SER A 220 7.56 7.64 27.80
CA SER A 220 7.42 7.35 29.24
C SER A 220 8.68 7.65 30.06
N GLY A 221 9.76 8.13 29.42
CA GLY A 221 11.00 8.55 30.08
C GLY A 221 11.98 7.41 30.41
N ALA A 222 11.80 6.21 29.85
CA ALA A 222 12.70 5.09 30.06
C ALA A 222 13.94 5.17 29.13
N GLU A 223 15.11 4.89 29.68
CA GLU A 223 16.36 4.75 28.90
C GLU A 223 16.36 3.40 28.17
N VAL A 224 16.41 3.42 26.84
CA VAL A 224 16.19 2.23 26.02
C VAL A 224 17.49 1.46 25.79
N VAL A 225 17.61 0.31 26.45
CA VAL A 225 18.69 -0.65 26.25
C VAL A 225 18.60 -1.23 24.83
N PRO A 226 19.69 -1.27 24.05
CA PRO A 226 19.68 -1.89 22.71
C PRO A 226 19.35 -3.38 22.79
N ALA A 227 18.43 -3.85 21.95
CA ALA A 227 18.14 -5.28 21.82
C ALA A 227 19.38 -6.06 21.38
N GLU A 228 19.58 -7.23 21.97
CA GLU A 228 20.75 -8.08 21.75
C GLU A 228 20.85 -8.55 20.29
N LYS A 229 22.07 -8.60 19.73
CA LYS A 229 22.27 -8.99 18.33
C LYS A 229 21.88 -10.46 18.13
N ALA A 230 21.13 -10.72 17.04
CA ALA A 230 20.87 -12.09 16.59
C ALA A 230 22.19 -12.86 16.40
N PRO A 231 22.24 -14.16 16.77
CA PRO A 231 23.46 -14.95 16.70
C PRO A 231 23.93 -15.11 15.25
N ALA A 232 25.26 -15.06 15.05
CA ALA A 232 25.87 -15.23 13.74
C ALA A 232 25.71 -16.68 13.24
N ALA A 233 25.34 -16.83 11.97
CA ALA A 233 25.21 -18.15 11.34
C ALA A 233 26.57 -18.86 11.23
N THR A 234 26.64 -20.10 11.70
CA THR A 234 27.82 -20.96 11.64
C THR A 234 27.97 -21.68 10.30
N ASN A 235 29.13 -22.30 10.09
CA ASN A 235 29.71 -22.61 8.79
C ASN A 235 28.94 -23.71 7.99
N VAL A 236 28.86 -23.55 6.67
CA VAL A 236 27.95 -24.31 5.77
C VAL A 236 28.19 -25.83 5.75
N VAL A 237 29.40 -26.29 6.10
CA VAL A 237 29.73 -27.73 6.12
C VAL A 237 28.96 -28.49 7.21
N ASP A 238 28.69 -27.85 8.35
CA ASP A 238 27.90 -28.44 9.46
C ASP A 238 26.42 -28.59 9.07
N LEU A 239 25.89 -27.68 8.24
CA LEU A 239 24.49 -27.69 7.82
C LEU A 239 24.07 -29.00 7.13
N MET A 240 24.93 -29.64 6.35
CA MET A 240 24.57 -30.87 5.64
C MET A 240 24.45 -32.08 6.59
N ASP A 241 25.27 -32.16 7.63
CA ASP A 241 25.22 -33.26 8.60
C ASP A 241 24.22 -32.97 9.73
N ALA A 242 24.06 -31.71 10.15
CA ALA A 242 22.97 -31.26 10.99
C ALA A 242 21.60 -31.50 10.32
N LEU A 243 21.47 -31.24 9.01
CA LEU A 243 20.25 -31.50 8.24
C LEU A 243 19.92 -33.00 8.21
N LYS A 244 20.87 -33.88 7.88
CA LYS A 244 20.65 -35.34 7.91
C LYS A 244 20.15 -35.80 9.28
N ARG A 245 20.84 -35.38 10.36
CA ARG A 245 20.47 -35.70 11.75
C ARG A 245 19.06 -35.20 12.10
N SER A 246 18.70 -33.98 11.67
CA SER A 246 17.37 -33.40 11.89
C SER A 246 16.26 -34.13 11.12
N VAL A 247 16.50 -34.48 9.85
CA VAL A 247 15.56 -35.26 9.01
C VAL A 247 15.32 -36.65 9.59
N ASP A 248 16.37 -37.33 10.05
CA ASP A 248 16.25 -38.66 10.66
C ASP A 248 15.54 -38.62 12.03
N ALA A 249 15.76 -37.58 12.83
CA ALA A 249 15.00 -37.34 14.06
C ALA A 249 13.51 -37.06 13.78
N ALA A 250 13.20 -36.22 12.78
CA ALA A 250 11.83 -35.89 12.35
C ALA A 250 11.08 -37.08 11.71
N ARG A 251 11.79 -38.11 11.26
CA ARG A 251 11.22 -39.40 10.85
C ARG A 251 10.88 -40.28 12.05
N GLN A 252 11.76 -40.33 13.04
CA GLN A 252 11.56 -41.14 14.26
C GLN A 252 10.43 -40.59 15.16
N GLY A 253 10.25 -39.28 15.24
CA GLY A 253 9.10 -38.68 15.94
C GLY A 253 7.74 -39.09 15.34
N ARG A 254 7.66 -39.19 14.00
CA ARG A 254 6.41 -39.54 13.28
C ARG A 254 6.05 -41.03 13.37
N SER A 255 7.01 -41.94 13.58
CA SER A 255 6.71 -43.36 13.81
C SER A 255 6.20 -43.62 15.23
N ALA A 256 6.72 -42.91 16.24
CA ALA A 256 6.25 -43.02 17.62
C ALA A 256 4.76 -42.65 17.79
N GLN A 257 4.30 -41.59 17.11
CA GLN A 257 2.92 -41.11 17.23
C GLN A 257 1.87 -42.02 16.55
N ARG A 258 2.28 -42.97 15.69
CA ARG A 258 1.38 -44.00 15.15
C ARG A 258 1.25 -45.24 16.04
N GLY A 259 2.15 -45.44 17.00
CA GLY A 259 2.16 -46.63 17.88
C GLY A 259 1.15 -46.60 19.03
N SER A 260 0.67 -45.42 19.44
CA SER A 260 -0.15 -45.23 20.65
C SER A 260 -1.67 -45.33 20.44
N ALA A 261 -2.15 -45.40 19.19
CA ALA A 261 -3.58 -45.38 18.87
C ALA A 261 -4.29 -46.76 18.91
N GLN A 262 -3.57 -47.85 19.20
CA GLN A 262 -4.10 -49.21 19.06
C GLN A 262 -3.94 -50.07 20.33
N ARG A 263 -4.45 -49.57 21.47
CA ARG A 263 -4.69 -50.37 22.70
C ARG A 263 -5.75 -49.69 23.59
N GLY A 264 -7.03 -50.03 23.39
CA GLY A 264 -8.10 -49.57 24.30
C GLY A 264 -9.53 -49.59 23.76
N SER A 265 -10.16 -50.77 23.64
CA SER A 265 -11.62 -50.95 23.78
C SER A 265 -12.02 -52.42 23.59
N ALA A 266 -12.13 -53.17 24.68
CA ALA A 266 -12.67 -54.54 24.65
C ALA A 266 -13.33 -54.89 26.00
N GLN A 267 -14.58 -54.47 26.22
CA GLN A 267 -15.47 -55.12 27.19
C GLN A 267 -16.96 -54.78 27.00
N GLY A 268 -17.77 -55.84 26.83
CA GLY A 268 -19.15 -55.92 27.32
C GLY A 268 -20.29 -55.28 26.48
N ARG A 269 -21.04 -56.12 25.76
CA ARG A 269 -22.32 -56.69 26.26
C ARG A 269 -22.93 -57.74 25.32
N SER A 270 -23.83 -58.56 25.87
CA SER A 270 -24.43 -59.76 25.29
C SER A 270 -25.96 -59.74 25.36
N ALA A 271 -26.64 -60.21 24.30
CA ALA A 271 -27.99 -60.83 24.21
C ALA A 271 -28.41 -60.78 22.71
N ARG A 272 -28.50 -61.86 21.90
CA ARG A 272 -29.19 -63.18 21.94
C ARG A 272 -30.47 -63.20 21.07
N ALA A 273 -30.38 -63.94 19.94
CA ALA A 273 -31.46 -64.56 19.13
C ALA A 273 -32.45 -63.62 18.40
N SER A 274 -33.09 -63.96 17.27
CA SER A 274 -33.12 -65.13 16.35
C SER A 274 -33.52 -64.60 14.94
N GLY A 275 -33.22 -65.16 13.76
CA GLY A 275 -32.92 -66.53 13.38
C GLY A 275 -33.89 -67.01 12.27
N ARG A 276 -33.63 -66.70 10.98
CA ARG A 276 -34.08 -67.49 9.79
C ARG A 276 -33.55 -66.95 8.44
N ARG A 277 -32.92 -67.83 7.65
CA ARG A 277 -32.86 -67.85 6.15
C ARG A 277 -33.49 -69.19 5.72
N PRO A 278 -34.00 -69.33 4.48
CA PRO A 278 -33.21 -69.76 3.31
C PRO A 278 -33.29 -68.74 2.14
N ALA A 279 -32.39 -68.64 1.14
CA ALA A 279 -31.97 -69.60 0.10
C ALA A 279 -33.13 -69.95 -0.88
N LYS A 280 -33.00 -70.11 -2.21
CA LYS A 280 -31.88 -70.25 -3.18
C LYS A 280 -32.46 -70.15 -4.62
N LYS A 281 -31.67 -69.77 -5.64
CA LYS A 281 -31.55 -70.32 -7.04
C LYS A 281 -31.27 -69.23 -8.11
N THR A 282 -30.16 -69.30 -8.86
CA THR A 282 -29.96 -69.84 -10.25
C THR A 282 -30.91 -69.22 -11.28
N THR A 283 -30.54 -68.72 -12.47
CA THR A 283 -29.50 -69.01 -13.50
C THR A 283 -29.13 -67.68 -14.23
N GLY A 284 -28.13 -67.47 -15.10
CA GLY A 284 -27.22 -68.29 -15.92
C GLY A 284 -27.14 -67.67 -17.34
N GLY A 285 -25.96 -67.61 -17.99
CA GLY A 285 -25.80 -67.22 -19.41
C GLY A 285 -25.10 -65.89 -19.72
N ARG A 286 -24.05 -65.95 -20.58
CA ARG A 286 -23.30 -64.86 -21.27
C ARG A 286 -23.69 -64.89 -22.77
N PRO A 287 -23.27 -63.97 -23.68
CA PRO A 287 -22.43 -62.76 -23.56
C PRO A 287 -23.22 -61.49 -24.07
N ALA A 288 -22.70 -60.36 -24.60
CA ALA A 288 -21.36 -59.92 -25.04
C ALA A 288 -21.18 -58.37 -25.10
N LYS A 289 -19.91 -57.95 -25.25
CA LYS A 289 -19.32 -56.75 -25.90
C LYS A 289 -19.87 -55.31 -25.64
N GLU A 290 -18.92 -54.44 -25.20
CA GLU A 290 -18.77 -52.98 -25.45
C GLU A 290 -19.91 -52.02 -25.00
N THR A 291 -19.67 -50.78 -24.52
CA THR A 291 -18.44 -49.96 -24.37
C THR A 291 -18.57 -48.98 -23.17
N THR A 292 -17.43 -48.68 -22.52
CA THR A 292 -17.01 -47.42 -21.87
C THR A 292 -17.94 -46.56 -20.97
N ALA A 293 -17.44 -46.32 -19.75
CA ALA A 293 -17.62 -45.14 -18.87
C ALA A 293 -18.97 -44.85 -18.16
N GLU A 294 -19.08 -45.28 -16.90
CA GLU A 294 -19.73 -44.47 -15.84
C GLU A 294 -18.72 -44.13 -14.73
N ARG A 295 -18.49 -42.81 -14.55
CA ARG A 295 -18.83 -42.09 -13.31
C ARG A 295 -18.69 -42.86 -11.98
N THR A 296 -17.73 -42.45 -11.15
CA THR A 296 -17.85 -42.60 -9.68
C THR A 296 -17.63 -41.27 -8.97
N ALA A 297 -18.69 -40.78 -8.33
CA ALA A 297 -18.61 -39.71 -7.34
C ALA A 297 -18.68 -40.30 -5.92
N ASN A 298 -17.88 -39.77 -4.99
CA ASN A 298 -18.15 -39.79 -3.56
C ASN A 298 -17.36 -38.59 -2.95
N LYS A 299 -17.95 -37.61 -2.25
CA LYS A 299 -18.50 -37.67 -0.86
C LYS A 299 -17.35 -37.93 0.15
N THR A 300 -17.15 -37.21 1.27
CA THR A 300 -18.07 -36.40 2.09
C THR A 300 -17.30 -35.44 3.04
N THR A 301 -18.06 -34.54 3.70
CA THR A 301 -17.84 -33.85 5.00
C THR A 301 -17.04 -32.54 4.99
N GLY A 302 -17.44 -31.49 5.71
CA GLY A 302 -18.65 -31.28 6.54
C GLY A 302 -18.37 -30.36 7.74
N GLY A 303 -19.14 -29.28 7.92
CA GLY A 303 -18.89 -28.34 9.02
C GLY A 303 -19.98 -27.29 9.25
N ARG A 304 -20.79 -27.48 10.29
CA ARG A 304 -21.61 -26.46 10.94
C ARG A 304 -21.61 -26.76 12.44
N PRO A 305 -21.62 -25.73 13.30
CA PRO A 305 -22.73 -25.70 14.27
C PRO A 305 -23.33 -24.30 14.45
N THR A 306 -24.60 -24.28 14.82
CA THR A 306 -25.29 -23.11 15.39
C THR A 306 -25.45 -23.28 16.90
N LYS A 307 -25.51 -22.17 17.65
CA LYS A 307 -26.38 -22.05 18.84
C LYS A 307 -26.77 -20.59 19.12
N LYS A 308 -27.66 -20.41 20.09
CA LYS A 308 -28.70 -19.36 20.14
C LYS A 308 -28.48 -18.37 21.32
N ALA A 309 -29.11 -17.21 21.21
CA ALA A 309 -29.08 -16.08 22.15
C ALA A 309 -29.55 -16.35 23.59
N THR A 310 -29.17 -15.47 24.54
CA THR A 310 -30.07 -14.65 25.41
C THR A 310 -29.28 -13.67 26.30
N GLY A 311 -29.81 -12.46 26.58
CA GLY A 311 -29.34 -11.58 27.67
C GLY A 311 -29.51 -10.06 27.43
N ALA A 312 -30.46 -9.42 28.12
CA ALA A 312 -30.57 -7.95 28.27
C ALA A 312 -29.79 -7.50 29.56
N ARG A 313 -29.58 -6.23 29.95
CA ARG A 313 -30.31 -4.94 29.77
C ARG A 313 -29.33 -3.75 30.18
N PRO A 314 -29.76 -2.51 30.57
CA PRO A 314 -29.61 -1.27 29.77
C PRO A 314 -28.70 -0.14 30.34
N ALA A 315 -28.39 0.86 29.52
CA ALA A 315 -28.20 2.29 29.90
C ALA A 315 -28.13 3.17 28.61
N GLN A 316 -28.30 4.50 28.61
CA GLN A 316 -29.30 5.39 29.23
C GLN A 316 -29.33 6.71 28.40
N LYS A 317 -30.41 7.50 28.42
CA LYS A 317 -30.54 8.74 27.61
C LYS A 317 -29.92 9.97 28.28
N THR A 318 -29.19 10.79 27.51
CA THR A 318 -29.15 12.27 27.54
C THR A 318 -28.75 12.75 26.14
N ALA A 319 -29.51 13.51 25.32
CA ALA A 319 -30.28 14.75 25.49
C ALA A 319 -29.46 16.04 25.23
N GLY A 320 -29.87 16.82 24.22
CA GLY A 320 -29.34 18.16 23.85
C GLY A 320 -28.31 18.16 22.71
N GLY A 321 -28.39 19.02 21.68
CA GLY A 321 -29.45 19.96 21.31
C GLY A 321 -29.15 20.76 20.02
N ARG A 322 -30.16 20.86 19.14
CA ARG A 322 -30.42 21.74 17.94
C ARG A 322 -29.29 22.30 17.02
N PRO A 323 -29.63 22.57 15.73
CA PRO A 323 -28.64 22.75 14.65
C PRO A 323 -28.21 24.20 14.40
N ALA A 324 -27.03 24.37 13.78
CA ALA A 324 -26.61 25.63 13.18
C ALA A 324 -27.32 25.90 11.85
N GLN A 325 -27.76 27.14 11.67
CA GLN A 325 -28.65 27.59 10.61
C GLN A 325 -27.85 28.10 9.40
N LYS A 326 -28.19 27.67 8.18
CA LYS A 326 -27.67 28.32 6.95
C LYS A 326 -28.31 29.71 6.82
N THR A 327 -27.48 30.74 6.70
CA THR A 327 -27.89 32.05 6.16
C THR A 327 -26.98 32.45 5.01
N THR A 328 -27.59 32.68 3.86
CA THR A 328 -26.98 33.22 2.64
C THR A 328 -26.72 34.72 2.76
N GLY A 329 -25.62 35.22 2.18
CA GLY A 329 -25.54 36.64 1.79
C GLY A 329 -24.16 37.27 1.72
N GLY A 330 -23.87 37.93 0.60
CA GLY A 330 -23.12 39.20 0.59
C GLY A 330 -21.59 39.17 0.54
N ARG A 331 -21.03 39.19 -0.68
CA ARG A 331 -19.69 39.75 -0.96
C ARG A 331 -19.83 41.30 -1.04
N PRO A 332 -18.90 42.08 -0.47
CA PRO A 332 -18.02 42.89 -1.33
C PRO A 332 -16.55 42.88 -0.86
N ALA A 333 -15.65 43.40 -1.70
CA ALA A 333 -14.19 43.27 -1.52
C ALA A 333 -13.50 44.58 -1.10
N LYS A 334 -12.36 44.49 -0.37
CA LYS A 334 -11.14 45.31 -0.59
C LYS A 334 -9.93 44.94 0.31
N LYS A 335 -8.78 44.72 -0.36
CA LYS A 335 -7.36 45.07 -0.04
C LYS A 335 -6.67 44.72 1.30
N ALA A 336 -5.35 44.44 1.13
CA ALA A 336 -4.21 44.54 2.09
C ALA A 336 -4.04 43.39 3.12
N ALA A 337 -2.82 42.95 3.49
CA ALA A 337 -1.45 43.18 2.97
C ALA A 337 -0.41 42.19 3.60
N SER A 338 0.86 42.30 3.16
CA SER A 338 2.11 41.72 3.72
C SER A 338 2.43 40.25 3.35
N GLY A 339 3.70 39.88 3.07
CA GLY A 339 4.93 40.70 3.00
C GLY A 339 6.10 40.00 2.29
N ARG A 340 7.03 40.78 1.71
CA ARG A 340 8.20 40.34 0.90
C ARG A 340 9.50 40.92 1.50
N PRO A 341 10.64 40.19 1.50
CA PRO A 341 11.87 40.64 2.17
C PRO A 341 12.62 41.79 1.46
N ALA A 342 13.64 42.31 2.15
CA ALA A 342 14.13 43.68 2.00
C ALA A 342 14.96 43.97 0.73
N LYS A 343 14.52 44.96 -0.06
CA LYS A 343 15.30 45.60 -1.13
C LYS A 343 16.30 46.61 -0.53
N LYS A 344 17.54 46.64 -1.02
CA LYS A 344 18.55 47.66 -0.65
C LYS A 344 18.08 49.04 -1.11
N THR A 345 17.56 49.87 -0.21
CA THR A 345 17.11 51.24 -0.51
C THR A 345 18.28 52.13 -0.94
N THR A 346 18.13 52.81 -2.08
CA THR A 346 19.05 53.86 -2.54
C THR A 346 18.64 55.23 -1.98
N GLY A 347 19.52 56.23 -2.05
CA GLY A 347 19.27 57.55 -1.44
C GLY A 347 18.08 58.32 -2.01
N SER A 348 17.53 57.89 -3.15
CA SER A 348 16.26 58.36 -3.70
C SER A 348 15.05 57.92 -2.87
N ASP A 349 15.09 56.70 -2.32
CA ASP A 349 13.95 56.07 -1.65
C ASP A 349 13.67 56.71 -0.28
N VAL A 350 14.71 57.24 0.38
CA VAL A 350 14.60 57.86 1.72
C VAL A 350 13.72 59.12 1.69
N ARG A 351 13.73 59.87 0.57
CA ARG A 351 12.97 61.13 0.42
C ARG A 351 11.46 60.93 0.32
N SER A 352 11.01 59.80 -0.21
CA SER A 352 9.59 59.47 -0.35
C SER A 352 8.99 58.81 0.89
N MET A 353 9.81 58.42 1.87
CA MET A 353 9.34 57.76 3.11
C MET A 353 8.54 58.70 4.02
N THR A 354 7.57 58.13 4.76
CA THR A 354 6.82 58.88 5.76
C THR A 354 7.64 59.06 7.04
N LYS A 355 7.26 60.02 7.92
CA LYS A 355 8.00 60.26 9.19
C LYS A 355 8.08 58.99 10.07
N PRO A 356 7.01 58.18 10.25
CA PRO A 356 7.10 56.89 10.96
C PRO A 356 8.11 55.92 10.36
N ASP A 357 8.15 55.78 9.02
CA ASP A 357 9.09 54.87 8.35
C ASP A 357 10.55 55.33 8.54
N LEU A 358 10.79 56.64 8.47
CA LEU A 358 12.09 57.24 8.76
C LEU A 358 12.51 57.01 10.22
N GLN A 359 11.59 57.07 11.18
CA GLN A 359 11.88 56.73 12.59
C GLN A 359 12.20 55.24 12.77
N ALA A 360 11.49 54.34 12.09
CA ALA A 360 11.79 52.91 12.11
C ALA A 360 13.17 52.60 11.50
N LEU A 361 13.50 53.24 10.38
CA LEU A 361 14.81 53.11 9.72
C LEU A 361 15.94 53.73 10.55
N ALA A 362 15.71 54.88 11.18
CA ALA A 362 16.64 55.51 12.12
C ALA A 362 16.88 54.64 13.37
N ARG A 363 15.86 53.91 13.86
CA ARG A 363 16.03 52.93 14.95
C ARG A 363 16.91 51.76 14.51
N ARG A 364 16.71 51.22 13.30
CA ARG A 364 17.54 50.13 12.75
C ARG A 364 19.00 50.55 12.51
N LEU A 365 19.22 51.81 12.13
CA LEU A 365 20.56 52.40 11.94
C LEU A 365 21.15 53.02 13.22
N GLN A 366 20.53 52.79 14.38
CA GLN A 366 20.99 53.25 15.70
C GLN A 366 21.27 54.77 15.80
N VAL A 367 20.48 55.60 15.12
CA VAL A 367 20.65 57.06 15.13
C VAL A 367 20.31 57.63 16.52
N PRO A 368 21.22 58.38 17.17
CA PRO A 368 20.96 59.04 18.45
C PRO A 368 20.00 60.23 18.27
N GLY A 369 19.23 60.58 19.30
CA GLY A 369 18.28 61.72 19.27
C GLY A 369 17.03 61.56 18.39
N ARG A 370 16.91 60.47 17.62
CA ARG A 370 15.84 60.20 16.63
C ARG A 370 14.39 60.43 17.07
N SER A 371 14.09 60.41 18.37
CA SER A 371 12.74 60.59 18.91
C SER A 371 12.28 62.05 18.94
N GLY A 372 13.20 63.01 19.07
CA GLY A 372 12.89 64.45 19.07
C GLY A 372 12.90 65.10 17.68
N MET A 373 13.45 64.42 16.68
CA MET A 373 13.71 64.99 15.36
C MET A 373 12.45 65.20 14.50
N ASP A 374 12.48 66.23 13.66
CA ASP A 374 11.49 66.43 12.60
C ASP A 374 11.71 65.47 11.40
N ARG A 375 10.87 65.57 10.36
CA ARG A 375 10.98 64.67 9.19
C ARG A 375 12.24 64.93 8.35
N ALA A 376 12.64 66.19 8.19
CA ALA A 376 13.80 66.57 7.38
C ALA A 376 15.12 66.27 8.11
N GLU A 377 15.15 66.47 9.42
CA GLU A 377 16.26 66.04 10.30
C GLU A 377 16.45 64.52 10.24
N LEU A 378 15.36 63.75 10.34
CA LEU A 378 15.40 62.29 10.19
C LEU A 378 15.89 61.85 8.81
N GLU A 379 15.41 62.46 7.71
CA GLU A 379 15.88 62.15 6.35
C GLU A 379 17.40 62.37 6.22
N LYS A 380 17.89 63.51 6.72
CA LYS A 380 19.32 63.86 6.70
C LYS A 380 20.16 62.92 7.56
N ALA A 381 19.70 62.60 8.77
CA ALA A 381 20.39 61.71 9.70
C ALA A 381 20.44 60.26 9.20
N VAL A 382 19.34 59.72 8.67
CA VAL A 382 19.26 58.39 8.04
C VAL A 382 20.18 58.32 6.82
N THR A 383 20.15 59.33 5.95
CA THR A 383 21.02 59.38 4.76
C THR A 383 22.50 59.43 5.14
N ALA A 384 22.87 60.18 6.19
CA ALA A 384 24.23 60.22 6.71
C ALA A 384 24.67 58.87 7.31
N ALA A 385 23.80 58.20 8.06
CA ALA A 385 24.07 56.87 8.63
C ALA A 385 24.26 55.80 7.54
N GLN A 386 23.41 55.79 6.50
CA GLN A 386 23.56 54.89 5.35
C GLN A 386 24.85 55.14 4.55
N ARG A 387 25.31 56.40 4.46
CA ARG A 387 26.61 56.72 3.84
C ARG A 387 27.80 56.24 4.67
N ARG A 388 27.70 56.27 6.00
CA ARG A 388 28.72 55.70 6.90
C ARG A 388 28.77 54.17 6.79
N SER A 389 27.62 53.49 6.81
CA SER A 389 27.59 52.02 6.68
C SER A 389 28.09 51.51 5.34
N ARG A 390 27.92 52.28 4.24
CA ARG A 390 28.49 51.99 2.91
C ARG A 390 29.96 52.38 2.72
N ARG A 391 30.61 52.92 3.77
CA ARG A 391 32.07 53.17 3.81
C ARG A 391 32.80 52.24 4.78
N ALA A 392 32.05 51.49 5.60
CA ALA A 392 32.56 50.51 6.56
C ALA A 392 32.34 49.05 6.09
N ALA A 393 31.77 48.89 4.90
CA ALA A 393 31.58 47.66 4.14
C ALA A 393 31.94 47.93 2.69
#